data_AF-A0A0H0L6A8-F1
#
_entry.id   AF-A0A0H0L6A8-F1
#
_cell.length_a   1.000
_cell.length_b   1.000
_cell.length_c   1.000
_cell.angle_alpha   90.00
_cell.angle_beta   90.00
_cell.angle_gamma   90.00
#
_symmetry.space_group_name_H-M   'P 1'
#
loop_
_entity.id
_entity.type
_entity.pdbx_description
1 polymer ?
#
loop_
_entity_poly.entity_id
_entity_poly.type
_entity_poly.pdbx_seq_one_letter_code
_entity_poly.pdbx_strand_id
1 'polypeptide(L)'
;MSSRLIIALIIMLLAPGVQAHNFVTGKTVTPVYIQEGGELLLNSDDEIHYQKWKSTQLAGKVRIIQYIAGRKSAKKKNSLLIKAVEAANFPQDRFQPTTIVNTDDAIFGTGYFVVGKIEKNKRRYPWAQFVIDGNGQGRVAWRLPEQSSTILVLNKAGQIQWAKDGSLTPEEVDHVIALAQKLINE
;
A
#
# COMPACT_ATOMS: atom_id res chain seq x y z
N MET A 1 -12.61 -51.57 40.94
CA MET A 1 -12.21 -51.62 39.51
C MET A 1 -13.26 -50.86 38.71
N SER A 2 -13.03 -49.83 37.92
CA SER A 2 -11.88 -48.97 37.64
C SER A 2 -12.48 -47.71 37.00
N SER A 3 -12.09 -46.52 37.46
CA SER A 3 -12.51 -45.25 36.86
C SER A 3 -12.16 -45.20 35.38
N ARG A 4 -13.08 -44.71 34.54
CA ARG A 4 -12.78 -44.28 33.18
C ARG A 4 -13.21 -42.83 33.02
N LEU A 5 -12.32 -41.92 33.43
CA LEU A 5 -12.36 -40.52 33.05
C LEU A 5 -12.04 -40.43 31.56
N ILE A 6 -13.04 -40.07 30.74
CA ILE A 6 -12.83 -39.69 29.35
C ILE A 6 -12.43 -38.22 29.35
N ILE A 7 -11.14 -37.96 29.19
CA ILE A 7 -10.62 -36.61 28.99
C ILE A 7 -10.79 -36.27 27.51
N ALA A 8 -11.75 -35.40 27.20
CA ALA A 8 -11.88 -34.82 25.87
C ALA A 8 -10.82 -33.72 25.70
N LEU A 9 -9.80 -33.97 24.87
CA LEU A 9 -8.77 -33.01 24.53
C LEU A 9 -9.31 -32.03 23.47
N ILE A 10 -9.78 -30.85 23.89
CA ILE A 10 -10.12 -29.75 22.97
C ILE A 10 -8.81 -29.09 22.54
N ILE A 11 -8.31 -29.47 21.36
CA ILE A 11 -7.25 -28.71 20.69
C ILE A 11 -7.91 -27.46 20.11
N MET A 12 -7.79 -26.31 20.79
CA MET A 12 -8.04 -25.02 20.14
C MET A 12 -6.99 -24.83 19.06
N LEU A 13 -7.35 -25.10 17.80
CA LEU A 13 -6.59 -24.61 16.66
C LEU A 13 -6.64 -23.07 16.74
N LEU A 14 -5.58 -22.46 17.25
CA LEU A 14 -5.24 -21.08 16.92
C LEU A 14 -4.97 -21.09 15.41
N ALA A 15 -6.01 -20.87 14.61
CA ALA A 15 -5.84 -20.63 13.20
C ALA A 15 -4.89 -19.43 13.09
N PRO A 16 -3.69 -19.56 12.50
CA PRO A 16 -2.87 -18.39 12.23
C PRO A 16 -3.74 -17.47 11.38
N GLY A 17 -3.97 -16.26 11.87
CA GLY A 17 -4.77 -15.27 11.16
C GLY A 17 -4.20 -15.17 9.74
N VAL A 18 -4.99 -15.58 8.75
CA VAL A 18 -4.60 -15.48 7.34
C VAL A 18 -4.50 -13.99 7.05
N GLN A 19 -3.29 -13.45 7.12
CA GLN A 19 -2.99 -12.15 6.57
C GLN A 19 -3.34 -12.24 5.09
N ALA A 20 -4.24 -11.39 4.62
CA ALA A 20 -4.75 -11.44 3.26
C ALA A 20 -3.74 -10.89 2.23
N HIS A 21 -2.45 -11.09 2.47
CA HIS A 21 -1.35 -10.70 1.60
C HIS A 21 -0.19 -11.68 1.75
N ASN A 22 0.67 -11.78 0.74
CA ASN A 22 1.87 -12.63 0.79
C ASN A 22 3.14 -11.89 1.25
N PHE A 23 3.01 -10.73 1.88
CA PHE A 23 4.16 -9.95 2.36
C PHE A 23 4.90 -10.64 3.50
N VAL A 24 6.24 -10.60 3.42
CA VAL A 24 7.16 -11.17 4.41
C VAL A 24 8.16 -10.10 4.82
N THR A 25 8.24 -9.81 6.12
CA THR A 25 9.20 -8.85 6.67
C THR A 25 10.64 -9.22 6.29
N GLY A 26 11.44 -8.22 5.91
CA GLY A 26 12.81 -8.37 5.43
C GLY A 26 12.95 -8.81 3.97
N LYS A 27 11.85 -9.12 3.27
CA LYS A 27 11.85 -9.45 1.84
C LYS A 27 11.32 -8.30 1.00
N THR A 28 11.64 -8.30 -0.28
CA THR A 28 10.98 -7.41 -1.26
C THR A 28 9.58 -7.94 -1.57
N VAL A 29 8.69 -7.07 -2.05
CA VAL A 29 7.39 -7.51 -2.59
C VAL A 29 7.59 -8.44 -3.79
N THR A 30 6.62 -9.31 -4.05
CA THR A 30 6.58 -10.10 -5.29
C THR A 30 6.69 -9.16 -6.50
N PRO A 31 7.55 -9.47 -7.51
CA PRO A 31 7.70 -8.63 -8.69
C PRO A 31 6.37 -8.39 -9.41
N VAL A 32 6.09 -7.13 -9.74
CA VAL A 32 4.90 -6.69 -10.48
C VAL A 32 5.33 -5.73 -11.58
N TYR A 33 4.69 -5.84 -12.75
CA TYR A 33 4.90 -4.96 -13.88
C TYR A 33 3.57 -4.37 -14.37
N ILE A 34 3.37 -3.09 -14.14
CA ILE A 34 2.15 -2.36 -14.49
C ILE A 34 2.39 -1.61 -15.81
N GLN A 35 1.65 -2.00 -16.84
CA GLN A 35 1.73 -1.38 -18.16
C GLN A 35 0.58 -0.41 -18.43
N GLU A 36 -0.64 -0.80 -18.05
CA GLU A 36 -1.84 0.01 -18.25
C GLU A 36 -2.02 0.98 -17.08
N GLY A 37 -2.14 2.27 -17.41
CA GLY A 37 -2.09 3.35 -16.43
C GLY A 37 -0.65 3.71 -16.05
N GLY A 38 0.03 2.83 -15.33
CA GLY A 38 1.44 3.03 -14.97
C GLY A 38 1.68 4.20 -14.02
N GLU A 39 2.93 4.63 -13.88
CA GLU A 39 3.32 5.75 -13.03
C GLU A 39 3.04 7.09 -13.72
N LEU A 40 2.49 8.04 -12.95
CA LEU A 40 2.31 9.43 -13.38
C LEU A 40 3.56 10.25 -13.09
N LEU A 41 4.12 10.81 -14.16
CA LEU A 41 5.18 11.82 -14.12
C LEU A 41 4.58 13.19 -14.40
N LEU A 42 5.08 14.20 -13.69
CA LEU A 42 4.71 15.59 -13.89
C LEU A 42 5.93 16.34 -14.42
N ASN A 43 5.84 16.98 -15.58
CA ASN A 43 6.92 17.79 -16.13
C ASN A 43 6.85 19.25 -15.61
N SER A 44 7.80 20.08 -16.02
CA SER A 44 7.88 21.50 -15.65
C SER A 44 6.71 22.34 -16.16
N ASP A 45 6.02 21.88 -17.20
CA ASP A 45 4.91 22.58 -17.87
C ASP A 45 3.54 22.18 -17.30
N ASP A 46 3.53 21.50 -16.14
CA ASP A 46 2.32 20.93 -15.52
C ASP A 46 1.58 19.94 -16.45
N GLU A 47 2.29 19.19 -17.29
CA GLU A 47 1.73 18.09 -18.08
C GLU A 47 2.00 16.73 -17.42
N ILE A 48 0.99 15.86 -17.47
CA ILE A 48 1.10 14.50 -16.94
C ILE A 48 1.45 13.55 -18.06
N HIS A 49 2.51 12.77 -17.82
CA HIS A 49 2.96 11.69 -18.68
C HIS A 49 2.84 10.37 -17.93
N TYR A 50 2.46 9.32 -18.63
CA TYR A 50 2.34 7.98 -18.08
C TYR A 50 3.50 7.12 -18.53
N GLN A 51 4.13 6.44 -17.58
CA GLN A 51 5.19 5.48 -17.88
C GLN A 51 4.90 4.11 -17.30
N LYS A 52 5.38 3.06 -17.97
CA LYS A 52 5.32 1.69 -17.44
C LYS A 52 6.08 1.63 -16.12
N TRP A 53 5.55 0.88 -15.16
CA TRP A 53 6.08 0.83 -13.81
C TRP A 53 6.38 -0.60 -13.37
N LYS A 54 7.46 -0.79 -12.63
CA LYS A 54 7.84 -2.08 -12.04
C LYS A 54 8.11 -1.93 -10.55
N SER A 55 7.75 -2.94 -9.75
CA SER A 55 7.93 -2.90 -8.30
C SER A 55 9.39 -2.80 -7.84
N THR A 56 10.37 -3.09 -8.70
CA THR A 56 11.79 -2.83 -8.40
C THR A 56 12.12 -1.35 -8.29
N GLN A 57 11.29 -0.44 -8.82
CA GLN A 57 11.40 1.01 -8.61
C GLN A 57 11.07 1.43 -7.16
N LEU A 58 10.59 0.51 -6.31
CA LEU A 58 10.32 0.79 -4.90
C LEU A 58 11.60 0.92 -4.05
N ALA A 59 12.75 0.48 -4.55
CA ALA A 59 14.04 0.69 -3.88
C ALA A 59 14.54 2.15 -4.05
N GLY A 60 15.49 2.55 -3.20
CA GLY A 60 16.20 3.83 -3.27
C GLY A 60 15.76 4.86 -2.22
N LYS A 61 14.55 4.76 -1.68
CA LYS A 61 14.02 5.61 -0.61
C LYS A 61 13.20 4.80 0.38
N VAL A 62 13.03 5.30 1.59
CA VAL A 62 12.02 4.77 2.52
C VAL A 62 10.64 5.11 1.95
N ARG A 63 9.71 4.15 2.01
CA ARG A 63 8.37 4.32 1.42
C ARG A 63 7.29 3.90 2.39
N ILE A 64 6.27 4.73 2.50
CA ILE A 64 4.93 4.28 2.90
C ILE A 64 4.15 4.09 1.62
N ILE A 65 3.72 2.86 1.35
CA ILE A 65 2.97 2.49 0.16
C ILE A 65 1.52 2.28 0.57
N GLN A 66 0.61 2.89 -0.18
CA GLN A 66 -0.82 2.60 -0.13
C GLN A 66 -1.24 1.97 -1.45
N TYR A 67 -1.56 0.68 -1.43
CA TYR A 67 -2.29 0.04 -2.53
C TYR A 67 -3.78 0.11 -2.24
N ILE A 68 -4.57 0.67 -3.16
CA ILE A 68 -5.97 0.99 -2.88
C ILE A 68 -6.88 0.68 -4.07
N ALA A 69 -8.06 0.11 -3.79
CA ALA A 69 -9.12 -0.01 -4.78
C ALA A 69 -9.58 1.38 -5.28
N GLY A 70 -9.93 1.50 -6.56
CA GLY A 70 -10.41 2.72 -7.23
C GLY A 70 -11.79 3.21 -6.77
N ARG A 71 -12.11 3.08 -5.48
CA ARG A 71 -13.41 3.38 -4.87
C ARG A 71 -13.25 4.43 -3.78
N LYS A 72 -14.25 5.31 -3.63
CA LYS A 72 -14.26 6.32 -2.55
C LYS A 72 -14.24 5.68 -1.16
N SER A 73 -14.88 4.52 -0.99
CA SER A 73 -14.92 3.77 0.28
C SER A 73 -13.54 3.33 0.74
N ALA A 74 -12.72 2.79 -0.16
CA ALA A 74 -11.36 2.37 0.13
C ALA A 74 -10.49 3.56 0.56
N LYS A 75 -10.62 4.72 -0.11
CA LYS A 75 -9.90 5.96 0.27
C LYS A 75 -10.16 6.40 1.70
N LYS A 76 -11.38 6.25 2.20
CA LYS A 76 -11.74 6.67 3.56
C LYS A 76 -11.00 5.86 4.64
N LYS A 77 -10.62 4.60 4.36
CA LYS A 77 -10.00 3.69 5.32
C LYS A 77 -8.72 4.24 5.97
N ASN A 78 -7.88 4.95 5.20
CA ASN A 78 -6.56 5.39 5.67
C ASN A 78 -6.34 6.91 5.53
N SER A 79 -7.42 7.69 5.64
CA SER A 79 -7.33 9.17 5.58
C SER A 79 -6.50 9.78 6.71
N LEU A 80 -6.47 9.14 7.89
CA LEU A 80 -5.62 9.54 9.02
C LEU A 80 -4.13 9.38 8.68
N LEU A 81 -3.75 8.27 8.05
CA LEU A 81 -2.37 8.04 7.62
C LEU A 81 -1.90 9.09 6.61
N ILE A 82 -2.73 9.44 5.62
CA ILE A 82 -2.38 10.46 4.62
C ILE A 82 -2.06 11.80 5.32
N LYS A 83 -2.93 12.23 6.24
CA LYS A 83 -2.71 13.47 7.02
C LYS A 83 -1.46 13.39 7.88
N ALA A 84 -1.19 12.24 8.50
CA ALA A 84 -0.02 12.05 9.34
C ALA A 84 1.28 12.09 8.52
N VAL A 85 1.31 11.49 7.33
CA VAL A 85 2.46 11.56 6.41
C VAL A 85 2.71 12.99 5.93
N GLU A 86 1.65 13.73 5.59
CA GLU A 86 1.76 15.15 5.23
C GLU A 86 2.31 15.99 6.40
N ALA A 87 1.81 15.77 7.62
CA ALA A 87 2.23 16.50 8.82
C ALA A 87 3.67 16.16 9.25
N ALA A 88 4.12 14.92 9.03
CA ALA A 88 5.47 14.49 9.36
C ALA A 88 6.55 15.18 8.51
N ASN A 89 6.18 15.70 7.33
CA ASN A 89 7.05 16.47 6.44
C ASN A 89 8.44 15.84 6.24
N PHE A 90 8.46 14.53 5.96
CA PHE A 90 9.69 13.77 5.80
C PHE A 90 10.56 14.30 4.65
N PRO A 91 11.91 14.19 4.77
CA PRO A 91 12.83 14.69 3.76
C PRO A 91 12.66 13.96 2.42
N GLN A 92 12.29 14.70 1.37
CA GLN A 92 11.86 14.16 0.08
C GLN A 92 12.98 13.45 -0.71
N ASP A 93 14.24 13.71 -0.37
CA ASP A 93 15.40 13.02 -0.91
C ASP A 93 15.56 11.60 -0.33
N ARG A 94 15.09 11.35 0.90
CA ARG A 94 15.18 10.04 1.58
C ARG A 94 13.86 9.29 1.70
N PHE A 95 12.73 9.99 1.57
CA PHE A 95 11.38 9.43 1.69
C PHE A 95 10.53 9.71 0.45
N GLN A 96 9.70 8.74 0.07
CA GLN A 96 8.69 8.93 -0.98
C GLN A 96 7.40 8.16 -0.67
N PRO A 97 6.27 8.83 -0.42
CA PRO A 97 4.98 8.18 -0.30
C PRO A 97 4.56 7.70 -1.69
N THR A 98 3.99 6.51 -1.73
CA THR A 98 3.62 5.85 -2.99
C THR A 98 2.16 5.42 -2.91
N THR A 99 1.32 5.89 -3.82
CA THR A 99 -0.06 5.43 -3.94
C THR A 99 -0.23 4.67 -5.23
N ILE A 100 -0.61 3.39 -5.13
CA ILE A 100 -0.94 2.53 -6.25
C ILE A 100 -2.45 2.33 -6.24
N VAL A 101 -3.14 2.82 -7.27
CA VAL A 101 -4.60 2.73 -7.36
C VAL A 101 -4.99 1.65 -8.35
N ASN A 102 -5.69 0.64 -7.87
CA ASN A 102 -6.27 -0.39 -8.70
C ASN A 102 -7.56 0.13 -9.36
N THR A 103 -7.51 0.45 -10.63
CA THR A 103 -8.69 0.93 -11.37
C THR A 103 -9.56 -0.20 -11.94
N ASP A 104 -9.04 -1.42 -12.04
CA ASP A 104 -9.83 -2.63 -12.31
C ASP A 104 -10.86 -2.87 -11.18
N ASP A 105 -10.50 -2.50 -9.96
CA ASP A 105 -11.40 -2.52 -8.81
C ASP A 105 -12.03 -1.14 -8.54
N ALA A 106 -12.46 -0.45 -9.60
CA ALA A 106 -13.32 0.73 -9.51
C ALA A 106 -14.80 0.33 -9.64
N ILE A 107 -15.71 1.28 -9.40
CA ILE A 107 -17.12 1.08 -9.81
C ILE A 107 -17.16 1.11 -11.34
N PHE A 108 -17.89 0.17 -11.95
CA PHE A 108 -18.05 0.11 -13.41
C PHE A 108 -18.44 1.48 -13.99
N GLY A 109 -17.77 1.90 -15.07
CA GLY A 109 -17.96 3.21 -15.70
C GLY A 109 -17.35 4.40 -14.96
N THR A 110 -16.69 4.22 -13.80
CA THR A 110 -16.09 5.33 -13.02
C THR A 110 -14.57 5.48 -13.18
N GLY A 111 -13.91 4.58 -13.92
CA GLY A 111 -12.45 4.57 -14.09
C GLY A 111 -11.88 5.94 -14.49
N TYR A 112 -12.47 6.59 -15.51
CA TYR A 112 -12.05 7.92 -15.96
C TYR A 112 -12.08 8.99 -14.83
N PHE A 113 -13.12 8.98 -13.99
CA PHE A 113 -13.21 9.88 -12.84
C PHE A 113 -12.25 9.55 -11.70
N VAL A 114 -11.70 8.33 -11.67
CA VAL A 114 -10.63 7.95 -10.72
C VAL A 114 -9.31 8.50 -11.25
N VAL A 115 -9.00 8.30 -12.53
CA VAL A 115 -7.78 8.81 -13.18
C VAL A 115 -7.65 10.32 -12.99
N GLY A 116 -8.66 11.12 -13.35
CA GLY A 116 -8.59 12.58 -13.19
C GLY A 116 -8.40 13.05 -11.74
N LYS A 117 -8.82 12.26 -10.75
CA LYS A 117 -8.53 12.55 -9.32
C LYS A 117 -7.09 12.24 -8.96
N ILE A 118 -6.51 11.18 -9.52
CA ILE A 118 -5.11 10.81 -9.31
C ILE A 118 -4.22 11.89 -9.92
N GLU A 119 -4.53 12.30 -11.15
CA GLU A 119 -3.84 13.42 -11.82
C GLU A 119 -3.86 14.70 -10.98
N LYS A 120 -5.04 15.10 -10.48
CA LYS A 120 -5.16 16.26 -9.58
C LYS A 120 -4.29 16.12 -8.32
N ASN A 121 -4.19 14.92 -7.75
CA ASN A 121 -3.30 14.71 -6.59
C ASN A 121 -1.83 14.74 -6.99
N LYS A 122 -1.45 14.24 -8.17
CA LYS A 122 -0.08 14.35 -8.67
C LYS A 122 0.35 15.81 -8.82
N ARG A 123 -0.54 16.68 -9.32
CA ARG A 123 -0.29 18.14 -9.38
C ARG A 123 -0.12 18.76 -8.00
N ARG A 124 -0.97 18.36 -7.05
CA ARG A 124 -0.92 18.86 -5.66
C ARG A 124 0.30 18.37 -4.89
N TYR A 125 0.77 17.15 -5.18
CA TYR A 125 1.90 16.50 -4.51
C TYR A 125 2.90 15.95 -5.55
N PRO A 126 3.66 16.81 -6.26
CA PRO A 126 4.54 16.38 -7.35
C PRO A 126 5.62 15.38 -6.93
N TRP A 127 6.07 15.49 -5.68
CA TRP A 127 7.11 14.66 -5.06
C TRP A 127 6.62 13.23 -4.70
N ALA A 128 5.30 13.06 -4.53
CA ALA A 128 4.71 11.75 -4.28
C ALA A 128 4.64 10.91 -5.57
N GLN A 129 4.75 9.59 -5.41
CA GLN A 129 4.58 8.66 -6.52
C GLN A 129 3.13 8.20 -6.60
N PHE A 130 2.53 8.32 -7.78
CA PHE A 130 1.21 7.81 -8.08
C PHE A 130 1.31 6.81 -9.23
N VAL A 131 0.73 5.63 -9.04
CA VAL A 131 0.71 4.56 -10.04
C VAL A 131 -0.74 4.11 -10.22
N ILE A 132 -1.17 3.96 -11.46
CA ILE A 132 -2.46 3.35 -11.81
C ILE A 132 -2.20 1.90 -12.20
N ASP A 133 -2.73 0.97 -11.44
CA ASP A 133 -2.79 -0.44 -11.82
C ASP A 133 -4.09 -0.69 -12.61
N GLY A 134 -3.98 -0.56 -13.93
CA GLY A 134 -5.12 -0.68 -14.85
C GLY A 134 -5.83 -2.03 -14.79
N ASN A 135 -5.06 -3.10 -14.54
CA ASN A 135 -5.50 -4.50 -14.66
C ASN A 135 -5.44 -5.27 -13.33
N GLY A 136 -5.26 -4.57 -12.20
CA GLY A 136 -5.19 -5.18 -10.87
C GLY A 136 -4.06 -6.19 -10.68
N GLN A 137 -2.95 -6.07 -11.43
CA GLN A 137 -1.84 -7.02 -11.36
C GLN A 137 -1.18 -7.06 -9.98
N GLY A 138 -1.05 -5.91 -9.33
CA GLY A 138 -0.53 -5.80 -7.97
C GLY A 138 -1.41 -6.52 -6.97
N ARG A 139 -2.75 -6.38 -7.08
CA ARG A 139 -3.71 -7.09 -6.23
C ARG A 139 -3.53 -8.60 -6.34
N VAL A 140 -3.48 -9.12 -7.57
CA VAL A 140 -3.33 -10.57 -7.80
C VAL A 140 -1.97 -11.06 -7.29
N ALA A 141 -0.88 -10.40 -7.66
CA ALA A 141 0.47 -10.82 -7.31
C ALA A 141 0.74 -10.74 -5.79
N TRP A 142 0.16 -9.75 -5.11
CA TRP A 142 0.31 -9.55 -3.67
C TRP A 142 -0.80 -10.19 -2.84
N ARG A 143 -1.75 -10.86 -3.50
CA ARG A 143 -2.92 -11.55 -2.93
C ARG A 143 -3.87 -10.65 -2.14
N LEU A 144 -3.95 -9.37 -2.49
CA LEU A 144 -4.67 -8.36 -1.71
C LEU A 144 -6.19 -8.53 -1.79
N PRO A 145 -6.92 -8.19 -0.72
CA PRO A 145 -8.38 -8.18 -0.75
C PRO A 145 -8.93 -7.14 -1.72
N GLU A 146 -10.04 -7.50 -2.35
CA GLU A 146 -10.83 -6.54 -3.13
C GLU A 146 -11.46 -5.47 -2.23
N GLN A 147 -11.72 -4.31 -2.82
CA GLN A 147 -12.38 -3.17 -2.20
C GLN A 147 -11.67 -2.65 -0.93
N SER A 148 -10.40 -3.00 -0.75
CA SER A 148 -9.62 -2.65 0.42
C SER A 148 -8.53 -1.61 0.13
N SER A 149 -7.78 -1.29 1.19
CA SER A 149 -6.61 -0.43 1.16
C SER A 149 -5.53 -1.12 1.98
N THR A 150 -4.46 -1.54 1.34
CA THR A 150 -3.31 -2.17 2.00
C THR A 150 -2.20 -1.16 2.15
N ILE A 151 -1.60 -1.11 3.34
CA ILE A 151 -0.47 -0.25 3.68
C ILE A 151 0.79 -1.11 3.82
N LEU A 152 1.90 -0.64 3.26
CA LEU A 152 3.23 -1.19 3.49
C LEU A 152 4.21 -0.09 3.94
N VAL A 153 5.18 -0.47 4.74
CA VAL A 153 6.38 0.32 5.03
C VAL A 153 7.59 -0.42 4.50
N LEU A 154 8.34 0.21 3.60
CA LEU A 154 9.58 -0.34 3.04
C LEU A 154 10.79 0.49 3.48
N ASN A 155 11.92 -0.18 3.72
CA ASN A 155 13.21 0.49 3.89
C ASN A 155 13.82 0.92 2.53
N LYS A 156 14.98 1.60 2.55
CA LYS A 156 15.67 2.07 1.34
C LYS A 156 16.08 0.96 0.36
N ALA A 157 16.23 -0.28 0.84
CA ALA A 157 16.52 -1.44 0.01
C ALA A 157 15.26 -2.04 -0.66
N GLY A 158 14.08 -1.45 -0.43
CA GLY A 158 12.80 -1.96 -0.93
C GLY A 158 12.29 -3.18 -0.16
N GLN A 159 12.82 -3.45 1.04
CA GLN A 159 12.40 -4.57 1.88
C GLN A 159 11.28 -4.15 2.81
N ILE A 160 10.27 -5.02 2.92
CA ILE A 160 9.10 -4.84 3.77
C ILE A 160 9.53 -4.84 5.23
N GLN A 161 9.16 -3.79 5.95
CA GLN A 161 9.36 -3.66 7.39
C GLN A 161 8.05 -3.86 8.15
N TRP A 162 6.93 -3.51 7.52
CA TRP A 162 5.59 -3.67 8.06
C TRP A 162 4.56 -3.67 6.93
N ALA A 163 3.45 -4.39 7.12
CA ALA A 163 2.31 -4.32 6.22
C ALA A 163 1.01 -4.66 6.96
N LYS A 164 -0.10 -4.08 6.50
CA LYS A 164 -1.45 -4.38 6.98
C LYS A 164 -2.48 -4.07 5.90
N ASP A 165 -3.47 -4.94 5.77
CA ASP A 165 -4.68 -4.63 4.99
C ASP A 165 -5.76 -3.97 5.86
N GLY A 166 -6.52 -3.06 5.23
CA GLY A 166 -7.70 -2.45 5.80
C GLY A 166 -7.43 -1.09 6.42
N SER A 167 -8.32 -0.69 7.33
CA SER A 167 -8.19 0.58 8.04
C SER A 167 -7.14 0.46 9.15
N LEU A 168 -6.26 1.44 9.24
CA LEU A 168 -5.34 1.58 10.36
C LEU A 168 -6.06 2.27 11.54
N THR A 169 -5.77 1.81 12.76
CA THR A 169 -6.14 2.54 13.97
C THR A 169 -5.21 3.75 14.17
N PRO A 170 -5.56 4.73 15.02
CA PRO A 170 -4.65 5.84 15.35
C PRO A 170 -3.27 5.37 15.83
N GLU A 171 -3.22 4.33 16.67
CA GLU A 171 -1.97 3.79 17.21
C GLU A 171 -1.12 3.14 16.12
N GLU A 172 -1.76 2.50 15.14
CA GLU A 172 -1.05 1.93 13.98
C GLU A 172 -0.55 3.03 13.04
N VAL A 173 -1.28 4.14 12.90
CA VAL A 173 -0.78 5.31 12.17
C VAL A 173 0.46 5.86 12.85
N ASP A 174 0.43 6.06 14.16
CA ASP A 174 1.59 6.54 14.94
C ASP A 174 2.78 5.59 14.80
N HIS A 175 2.53 4.27 14.87
CA HIS A 175 3.55 3.25 14.64
C HIS A 175 4.17 3.35 13.24
N VAL A 176 3.36 3.47 12.20
CA VAL A 176 3.84 3.58 10.81
C VAL A 176 4.69 4.83 10.61
N ILE A 177 4.28 5.97 11.17
CA ILE A 177 5.04 7.23 11.09
C ILE A 177 6.37 7.12 11.85
N ALA A 178 6.35 6.57 13.08
CA ALA A 178 7.56 6.37 13.87
C ALA A 178 8.54 5.40 13.19
N LEU A 179 8.02 4.31 12.62
CA LEU A 179 8.82 3.34 11.87
C LEU A 179 9.46 3.97 10.63
N ALA A 180 8.70 4.74 9.84
CA ALA A 180 9.25 5.45 8.70
C ALA A 180 10.34 6.44 9.12
N GLN A 181 10.11 7.23 10.18
CA GLN A 181 11.10 8.18 10.70
C GLN A 181 12.39 7.49 11.14
N LYS A 182 12.29 6.33 11.80
CA LYS A 182 13.45 5.51 12.18
C LYS A 182 14.25 5.08 10.94
N LEU A 183 13.58 4.44 9.98
CA LEU A 183 14.21 3.94 8.75
C LEU A 183 14.83 5.05 7.90
N ILE A 184 14.24 6.25 7.93
CA ILE A 184 14.77 7.42 7.22
C ILE A 184 16.12 7.85 7.82
N ASN A 185 16.33 7.63 9.12
CA ASN A 185 17.56 8.00 9.83
C ASN A 185 18.66 6.92 9.80
N GLU A 186 18.43 5.80 9.11
CA GLU A 186 19.39 4.68 8.91
C GLU A 186 20.10 4.74 7.54
#